data_AF-A0A2V8E5B6-F1
#
_entry.id   AF-A0A2V8E5B6-F1
#
_cell.length_a   1.000
_cell.length_b   1.000
_cell.length_c   1.000
_cell.angle_alpha   90.00
_cell.angle_beta   90.00
_cell.angle_gamma   90.00
#
_symmetry.space_group_name_H-M   'P 1'
#
loop_
_entity.id
_entity.type
_entity.pdbx_description
1 polymer ?
#
loop_
_entity_poly.entity_id
_entity_poly.type
_entity_poly.pdbx_seq_one_letter_code
_entity_poly.pdbx_strand_id
1 'polypeptide(L)'
;MLPAPEGAANQQQFQQHIKECFDCHQLGGRPTREFAPYVTGANSLEKWDTRTKYGPSGPSMFTFFQRFGDHRKAFADWTDRIAKGEAPTTAPPRPAGVQRNLVISLWDWGSPIDGRADSASADLRNPRLTANGKIFGVSQMNDALMELDPVENKARVIKPPT
;
A
#
# COMPACT_ATOMS: atom_id res chain seq x y z
N MET A 1 9.62 -13.86 2.45
CA MET A 1 10.05 -12.56 1.86
C MET A 1 10.14 -12.73 0.36
N LEU A 2 9.88 -11.69 -0.45
CA LEU A 2 9.98 -11.81 -1.90
C LEU A 2 11.47 -11.91 -2.31
N PRO A 3 11.90 -12.98 -3.00
CA PRO A 3 13.31 -13.20 -3.28
C PRO A 3 13.84 -12.16 -4.28
N ALA A 4 14.95 -11.50 -3.92
CA ALA A 4 15.66 -10.64 -4.86
C ALA A 4 16.40 -11.51 -5.88
N PRO A 5 16.50 -11.08 -7.15
CA PRO A 5 17.24 -11.83 -8.15
C PRO A 5 18.74 -11.87 -7.85
N GLU A 6 19.44 -12.84 -8.43
CA GLU A 6 20.89 -12.95 -8.31
C GLU A 6 21.63 -11.90 -9.16
N GLY A 7 22.78 -11.44 -8.68
CA GLY A 7 23.64 -10.47 -9.35
C GLY A 7 23.29 -9.01 -9.03
N ALA A 8 24.32 -8.20 -8.77
CA ALA A 8 24.16 -6.82 -8.29
C ALA A 8 23.33 -5.93 -9.25
N ALA A 9 23.54 -6.06 -10.57
CA ALA A 9 22.80 -5.29 -11.56
C ALA A 9 21.30 -5.65 -11.57
N ASN A 10 20.96 -6.93 -11.50
CA ASN A 10 19.57 -7.38 -11.45
C ASN A 10 18.90 -6.94 -10.14
N GLN A 11 19.62 -7.03 -9.01
CA GLN A 11 19.12 -6.53 -7.73
C GLN A 11 18.84 -5.03 -7.77
N GLN A 12 19.74 -4.25 -8.38
CA GLN A 12 19.54 -2.81 -8.53
C GLN A 12 18.29 -2.49 -9.36
N GLN A 13 18.13 -3.13 -10.53
CA GLN A 13 16.95 -2.94 -11.38
C GLN A 13 15.67 -3.38 -10.67
N PHE A 14 15.70 -4.55 -10.03
CA PHE A 14 14.57 -5.07 -9.27
C PHE A 14 14.15 -4.11 -8.15
N GLN A 15 15.12 -3.56 -7.40
CA GLN A 15 14.88 -2.58 -6.35
C GLN A 15 14.31 -1.26 -6.90
N GLN A 16 14.78 -0.81 -8.07
CA GLN A 16 14.24 0.40 -8.71
C GLN A 16 12.78 0.20 -9.13
N HIS A 17 12.45 -0.94 -9.74
CA HIS A 17 11.09 -1.23 -10.18
C HIS A 17 10.12 -1.51 -9.02
N ILE A 18 10.55 -2.25 -7.98
CA ILE A 18 9.65 -2.60 -6.87
C ILE A 18 9.26 -1.41 -6.00
N LYS A 19 10.10 -0.36 -5.97
CA LYS A 19 9.73 0.91 -5.33
C LYS A 19 8.48 1.53 -5.95
N GLU A 20 8.34 1.48 -7.29
CA GLU A 20 7.14 1.98 -7.99
C GLU A 20 5.85 1.25 -7.53
N CYS A 21 5.96 0.00 -7.10
CA CYS A 21 4.83 -0.74 -6.52
C CYS A 21 4.54 -0.30 -5.07
N PHE A 22 5.57 -0.14 -4.25
CA PHE A 22 5.44 0.17 -2.82
C PHE A 22 4.92 1.58 -2.52
N ASP A 23 5.04 2.50 -3.48
CA ASP A 23 4.45 3.83 -3.36
C ASP A 23 2.92 3.80 -3.19
N CYS A 24 2.25 2.71 -3.60
CA CYS A 24 0.79 2.55 -3.49
C CYS A 24 0.36 1.21 -2.87
N HIS A 25 1.16 0.15 -3.00
CA HIS A 25 0.77 -1.20 -2.65
C HIS A 25 1.80 -1.86 -1.74
N GLN A 26 1.51 -1.87 -0.43
CA GLN A 26 2.30 -2.62 0.54
C GLN A 26 2.25 -4.13 0.24
N LEU A 27 3.41 -4.77 0.04
CA LEU A 27 3.50 -6.24 0.03
C LEU A 27 3.25 -6.79 1.44
N GLY A 28 2.51 -7.88 1.51
CA GLY A 28 2.15 -8.56 2.75
C GLY A 28 0.80 -8.13 3.33
N GLY A 29 0.19 -7.05 2.82
CA GLY A 29 -1.21 -6.72 3.10
C GLY A 29 -2.17 -7.71 2.43
N ARG A 30 -3.41 -7.80 2.91
CA ARG A 30 -4.42 -8.70 2.33
C ARG A 30 -4.53 -8.58 0.80
N PRO A 31 -4.58 -7.37 0.20
CA PRO A 31 -4.68 -7.25 -1.24
C PRO A 31 -3.53 -7.93 -1.97
N THR A 32 -2.29 -7.91 -1.46
CA THR A 32 -1.14 -8.50 -2.16
C THR A 32 -0.96 -9.98 -1.84
N ARG A 33 -1.41 -10.45 -0.66
CA ARG A 33 -1.37 -11.88 -0.29
C ARG A 33 -2.43 -12.74 -0.99
N GLU A 34 -3.55 -12.14 -1.36
CA GLU A 34 -4.71 -12.86 -1.91
C GLU A 34 -5.06 -12.36 -3.31
N PHE A 35 -5.57 -13.27 -4.15
CA PHE A 35 -6.23 -12.92 -5.40
C PHE A 35 -7.72 -12.78 -5.17
N ALA A 36 -8.29 -11.63 -5.55
CA ALA A 36 -9.73 -11.45 -5.54
C ALA A 36 -10.40 -12.41 -6.55
N PRO A 37 -11.69 -12.78 -6.36
CA PRO A 37 -12.36 -13.76 -7.22
C PRO A 37 -12.39 -13.42 -8.72
N TYR A 38 -12.35 -12.13 -9.06
CA TYR A 38 -12.34 -11.67 -10.45
C TYR A 38 -10.98 -11.84 -11.13
N VAL A 39 -9.90 -12.11 -10.39
CA VAL A 39 -8.56 -12.30 -10.96
C VAL A 39 -8.41 -13.71 -11.51
N THR A 40 -8.29 -13.82 -12.82
CA THR A 40 -8.21 -15.09 -13.55
C THR A 40 -6.77 -15.40 -14.00
N GLY A 41 -6.49 -16.69 -14.25
CA GLY A 41 -5.19 -17.18 -14.71
C GLY A 41 -4.97 -18.64 -14.31
N ALA A 42 -4.24 -19.41 -15.11
CA ALA A 42 -3.99 -20.83 -14.86
C ALA A 42 -3.00 -21.05 -13.70
N ASN A 43 -2.13 -20.08 -13.45
CA ASN A 43 -1.15 -20.08 -12.36
C ASN A 43 -1.04 -18.69 -11.74
N SER A 44 -0.32 -18.58 -10.62
CA SER A 44 -0.20 -17.32 -9.87
C SER A 44 0.49 -16.20 -10.67
N LEU A 45 1.37 -16.54 -11.61
CA LEU A 45 2.01 -15.54 -12.47
C LEU A 45 1.03 -14.90 -13.44
N GLU A 46 0.21 -15.72 -14.11
CA GLU A 46 -0.87 -15.23 -14.97
C GLU A 46 -1.91 -14.44 -14.17
N LYS A 47 -2.22 -14.87 -12.94
CA LYS A 47 -3.09 -14.10 -12.06
C LYS A 47 -2.50 -12.73 -11.72
N TRP A 48 -1.19 -12.61 -11.50
CA TRP A 48 -0.52 -11.31 -11.34
C TRP A 48 -0.59 -10.46 -12.62
N ASP A 49 -0.43 -11.05 -13.80
CA ASP A 49 -0.60 -10.35 -15.08
C ASP A 49 -2.03 -9.82 -15.25
N THR A 50 -3.04 -10.64 -14.96
CA THR A 50 -4.44 -10.22 -15.05
C THR A 50 -4.74 -9.15 -14.01
N ARG A 51 -4.27 -9.34 -12.77
CA ARG A 51 -4.47 -8.40 -11.66
C ARG A 51 -4.01 -6.98 -12.01
N THR A 52 -2.81 -6.86 -12.55
CA THR A 52 -2.17 -5.57 -12.82
C THR A 52 -2.80 -4.83 -14.00
N LYS A 53 -3.70 -5.48 -14.77
CA LYS A 53 -4.47 -4.85 -15.86
C LYS A 53 -5.79 -4.24 -15.42
N TYR A 54 -6.25 -4.48 -14.18
CA TYR A 54 -7.55 -3.99 -13.73
C TYR A 54 -7.54 -2.51 -13.35
N GLY A 55 -8.71 -1.89 -13.55
CA GLY A 55 -8.99 -0.51 -13.15
C GLY A 55 -8.42 0.55 -14.09
N PRO A 56 -8.68 1.84 -13.82
CA PRO A 56 -8.26 2.94 -14.69
C PRO A 56 -6.74 3.05 -14.89
N SER A 57 -5.96 2.61 -13.88
CA SER A 57 -4.49 2.58 -13.95
C SER A 57 -3.94 1.26 -14.52
N GLY A 58 -4.80 0.31 -14.91
CA GLY A 58 -4.39 -1.02 -15.39
C GLY A 58 -3.33 -1.01 -16.50
N PRO A 59 -3.46 -0.21 -17.56
CA PRO A 59 -2.46 -0.16 -18.63
C PRO A 59 -1.06 0.24 -18.14
N SER A 60 -0.96 1.23 -17.23
CA SER A 60 0.33 1.66 -16.68
C SER A 60 0.86 0.67 -15.65
N MET A 61 0.01 0.15 -14.77
CA MET A 61 0.39 -0.85 -13.76
C MET A 61 0.90 -2.15 -14.39
N PHE A 62 0.22 -2.65 -15.44
CA PHE A 62 0.69 -3.81 -16.19
C PHE A 62 2.04 -3.52 -16.85
N THR A 63 2.23 -2.32 -17.41
CA THR A 63 3.52 -1.93 -17.99
C THR A 63 4.64 -1.92 -16.94
N PHE A 64 4.40 -1.38 -15.75
CA PHE A 64 5.37 -1.44 -14.64
C PHE A 64 5.68 -2.87 -14.22
N PHE A 65 4.66 -3.72 -14.12
CA PHE A 65 4.86 -5.13 -13.79
C PHE A 65 5.69 -5.88 -14.85
N GLN A 66 5.49 -5.55 -16.13
CA GLN A 66 6.26 -6.15 -17.22
C GLN A 66 7.74 -5.73 -17.24
N ARG A 67 8.10 -4.57 -16.67
CA ARG A 67 9.51 -4.11 -16.58
C ARG A 67 10.40 -5.04 -15.75
N PHE A 68 9.82 -5.83 -14.86
CA PHE A 68 10.56 -6.84 -14.11
C PHE A 68 11.06 -8.00 -14.98
N GLY A 69 10.57 -8.15 -16.22
CA GLY A 69 10.93 -9.27 -17.09
C GLY A 69 10.66 -10.61 -16.40
N ASP A 70 11.61 -11.54 -16.44
CA ASP A 70 11.47 -12.84 -15.77
C ASP A 70 11.40 -12.75 -14.23
N HIS A 71 11.92 -11.67 -13.61
CA HIS A 71 11.93 -11.52 -12.16
C HIS A 71 10.52 -11.35 -11.56
N ARG A 72 9.51 -11.07 -12.38
CA ARG A 72 8.10 -11.06 -11.97
C ARG A 72 7.63 -12.41 -11.38
N LYS A 73 8.31 -13.52 -11.72
CA LYS A 73 8.07 -14.86 -11.13
C LYS A 73 8.24 -14.87 -9.60
N ALA A 74 9.04 -13.96 -9.04
CA ALA A 74 9.21 -13.84 -7.59
C ALA A 74 7.90 -13.46 -6.88
N PHE A 75 6.99 -12.73 -7.52
CA PHE A 75 5.68 -12.40 -6.96
C PHE A 75 4.77 -13.63 -6.92
N ALA A 76 4.79 -14.45 -7.97
CA ALA A 76 4.04 -15.70 -8.02
C ALA A 76 4.55 -16.70 -6.97
N ASP A 77 5.87 -16.94 -6.90
CA ASP A 77 6.49 -17.78 -5.88
C ASP A 77 6.11 -17.32 -4.47
N TRP A 78 6.25 -16.02 -4.20
CA TRP A 78 5.89 -15.46 -2.91
C TRP A 78 4.41 -15.68 -2.57
N THR A 79 3.48 -15.38 -3.49
CA THR A 79 2.04 -15.61 -3.26
C THR A 79 1.74 -17.08 -3.00
N ASP A 80 2.34 -18.00 -3.76
CA ASP A 80 2.13 -19.44 -3.59
C ASP A 80 2.64 -19.95 -2.24
N ARG A 81 3.78 -19.43 -1.76
CA ARG A 81 4.31 -19.79 -0.45
C ARG A 81 3.46 -19.24 0.70
N ILE A 82 2.98 -18.00 0.58
CA ILE A 82 2.04 -17.41 1.55
C ILE A 82 0.72 -18.19 1.57
N ALA A 83 0.19 -18.60 0.41
CA ALA A 83 -1.02 -19.42 0.33
C ALA A 83 -0.85 -20.80 1.01
N LYS A 84 0.38 -21.32 1.05
CA LYS A 84 0.75 -22.54 1.79
C LYS A 84 1.02 -22.30 3.29
N GLY A 85 0.85 -21.07 3.77
CA GLY A 85 1.01 -20.72 5.18
C GLY A 85 2.43 -20.30 5.58
N GLU A 86 3.31 -19.96 4.64
CA GLU A 86 4.61 -19.40 5.01
C GLU A 86 4.41 -18.11 5.82
N ALA A 87 5.08 -18.04 6.97
CA ALA A 87 5.16 -16.87 7.83
C ALA A 87 6.63 -16.60 8.21
N PRO A 88 6.98 -15.37 8.63
CA PRO A 88 8.30 -15.10 9.18
C PRO A 88 8.63 -16.06 10.32
N THR A 89 9.78 -16.74 10.24
CA THR A 89 10.24 -17.69 11.27
C THR A 89 10.76 -17.00 12.52
N THR A 90 11.14 -15.72 12.39
CA THR A 90 11.62 -14.89 13.49
C THR A 90 10.48 -14.02 14.01
N ALA A 91 10.01 -14.31 15.22
CA ALA A 91 9.10 -13.41 15.91
C ALA A 91 9.85 -12.11 16.28
N PRO A 92 9.30 -10.92 16.01
CA PRO A 92 9.89 -9.68 16.50
C PRO A 92 10.00 -9.72 18.03
N PRO A 93 11.11 -9.24 18.63
CA PRO A 93 11.23 -9.18 20.07
C PRO A 93 10.12 -8.27 20.63
N ARG A 94 9.56 -8.64 21.79
CA ARG A 94 8.64 -7.73 22.48
C ARG A 94 9.39 -6.44 22.84
N PRO A 95 8.76 -5.26 22.70
CA PRO A 95 9.35 -4.00 23.13
C PRO A 95 9.87 -4.07 24.57
N ALA A 96 11.03 -3.46 24.81
CA ALA A 96 11.68 -3.42 26.12
C ALA A 96 12.02 -1.97 26.52
N GLY A 97 12.05 -1.69 27.83
CA GLY A 97 12.37 -0.36 28.35
C GLY A 97 11.41 0.72 27.84
N VAL A 98 11.97 1.85 27.40
CA VAL A 98 11.22 3.04 26.96
C VAL A 98 10.28 2.78 25.78
N GLN A 99 10.55 1.74 24.98
CA GLN A 99 9.72 1.38 23.83
C GLN A 99 8.32 0.93 24.25
N ARG A 100 8.14 0.47 25.50
CA ARG A 100 6.81 0.12 26.03
C ARG A 100 5.92 1.33 26.31
N ASN A 101 6.48 2.54 26.28
CA ASN A 101 5.74 3.77 26.51
C ASN A 101 5.16 4.36 25.21
N LEU A 102 5.43 3.74 24.05
CA LEU A 102 4.90 4.20 22.79
C LEU A 102 3.44 3.78 22.64
N VAL A 103 2.56 4.77 22.49
CA VAL A 103 1.16 4.58 22.08
C VAL A 103 1.04 5.05 20.63
N ILE A 104 0.58 4.16 19.75
CA ILE A 104 0.28 4.48 18.35
C ILE A 104 -1.23 4.45 18.17
N SER A 105 -1.81 5.57 17.79
CA SER A 105 -3.19 5.65 17.31
C SER A 105 -3.20 5.60 15.79
N LEU A 106 -4.00 4.70 15.23
CA LEU A 106 -4.20 4.57 13.78
C LEU A 106 -5.67 4.81 13.48
N TRP A 107 -5.94 5.63 12.48
CA TRP A 107 -7.29 5.90 12.00
C TRP A 107 -7.40 5.39 10.57
N ASP A 108 -8.44 4.61 10.31
CA ASP A 108 -8.96 4.44 8.97
C ASP A 108 -9.97 5.57 8.74
N TRP A 109 -9.56 6.57 7.97
CA TRP A 109 -10.30 7.82 7.79
C TRP A 109 -10.51 8.03 6.29
N GLY A 110 -11.75 7.85 5.88
CA GLY A 110 -12.12 7.76 4.47
C GLY A 110 -13.47 7.09 4.27
N SER A 111 -13.79 6.82 3.01
CA SER A 111 -14.86 5.94 2.56
C SER A 111 -14.31 4.54 2.26
N PRO A 112 -15.16 3.50 2.22
CA PRO A 112 -14.74 2.15 1.85
C PRO A 112 -14.15 2.00 0.44
N ILE A 113 -14.32 3.01 -0.41
CA ILE A 113 -13.87 3.01 -1.82
C ILE A 113 -12.79 4.05 -2.10
N ASP A 114 -12.27 4.72 -1.07
CA ASP A 114 -11.19 5.68 -1.28
C ASP A 114 -9.91 4.99 -1.73
N GLY A 115 -9.13 5.73 -2.50
CA GLY A 115 -7.81 5.35 -2.94
C GLY A 115 -6.99 6.63 -3.14
N ARG A 116 -5.70 6.57 -2.76
CA ARG A 116 -4.75 7.69 -2.79
C ARG A 116 -5.31 8.97 -2.17
N ALA A 117 -4.99 9.21 -0.90
CA ALA A 117 -5.29 10.47 -0.25
C ALA A 117 -4.00 11.29 -0.11
N ASP A 118 -3.98 12.48 -0.70
CA ASP A 118 -3.08 13.52 -0.20
C ASP A 118 -3.64 13.98 1.14
N SER A 119 -2.76 14.26 2.11
CA SER A 119 -3.17 14.79 3.40
C SER A 119 -2.34 16.02 3.77
N ALA A 120 -3.01 16.98 4.40
CA ALA A 120 -2.41 18.16 4.97
C ALA A 120 -2.77 18.22 6.47
N SER A 121 -1.76 18.01 7.31
CA SER A 121 -1.89 18.15 8.77
C SER A 121 -1.61 19.58 9.26
N ALA A 122 -1.06 20.43 8.39
CA ALA A 122 -0.78 21.83 8.69
C ALA A 122 -0.62 22.68 7.42
N ASP A 123 -0.63 24.00 7.60
CA ASP A 123 -0.21 24.92 6.54
C ASP A 123 1.29 24.75 6.24
N LEU A 124 1.62 24.40 5.00
CA LEU A 124 3.01 24.16 4.57
C LEU A 124 3.90 25.41 4.67
N ARG A 125 3.31 26.61 4.67
CA ARG A 125 4.05 27.89 4.80
C ARG A 125 4.39 28.21 6.24
N ASN A 126 3.57 27.73 7.19
CA ASN A 126 3.84 27.85 8.62
C ASN A 126 3.20 26.69 9.40
N PRO A 127 3.94 25.59 9.62
CA PRO A 127 3.40 24.39 10.24
C PRO A 127 3.09 24.54 11.73
N ARG A 128 3.46 25.66 12.36
CA ARG A 128 3.20 25.91 13.79
C ARG A 128 1.79 26.42 14.08
N LEU A 129 1.03 26.83 13.07
CA LEU A 129 -0.29 27.45 13.26
C LEU A 129 -1.38 26.45 13.67
N THR A 130 -1.21 25.17 13.35
CA THR A 130 -2.26 24.14 13.50
C THR A 130 -1.76 22.94 14.30
N ALA A 131 -1.02 23.18 15.39
CA ALA A 131 -0.60 22.10 16.28
C ALA A 131 -1.82 21.33 16.81
N ASN A 132 -1.82 20.01 16.66
CA ASN A 132 -2.95 19.12 16.97
C ASN A 132 -4.27 19.49 16.26
N GLY A 133 -4.18 20.26 15.18
CA GLY A 133 -5.34 20.61 14.37
C GLY A 133 -5.90 19.42 13.60
N LYS A 134 -7.05 19.66 12.99
CA LYS A 134 -7.67 18.71 12.07
C LYS A 134 -6.78 18.48 10.86
N ILE A 135 -6.72 17.23 10.43
CA ILE A 135 -6.00 16.80 9.24
C ILE A 135 -7.03 16.69 8.12
N PHE A 136 -6.72 17.27 6.97
CA PHE A 136 -7.59 17.21 5.81
C PHE A 136 -6.95 16.37 4.72
N GLY A 137 -7.76 15.64 3.97
CA GLY A 137 -7.30 14.91 2.81
C GLY A 137 -8.32 14.92 1.69
N VAL A 138 -7.90 14.65 0.46
CA VAL A 138 -8.80 14.57 -0.70
C VAL A 138 -8.84 13.15 -1.21
N SER A 139 -10.03 12.63 -1.48
CA SER A 139 -10.20 11.32 -2.09
C SER A 139 -10.16 11.45 -3.61
N GLN A 140 -9.25 10.74 -4.26
CA GLN A 140 -9.15 10.70 -5.71
C GLN A 140 -10.24 9.84 -6.38
N MET A 141 -10.99 9.03 -5.60
CA MET A 141 -11.92 8.03 -6.15
C MET A 141 -13.39 8.47 -6.15
N ASN A 142 -13.77 9.47 -5.33
CA ASN A 142 -15.19 9.81 -5.11
C ASN A 142 -15.46 11.31 -4.89
N ASP A 143 -14.54 12.18 -5.31
CA ASP A 143 -14.67 13.65 -5.26
C ASP A 143 -15.04 14.18 -3.86
N ALA A 144 -14.48 13.58 -2.80
CA ALA A 144 -14.76 13.95 -1.42
C ALA A 144 -13.55 14.57 -0.71
N LEU A 145 -13.84 15.47 0.25
CA LEU A 145 -12.88 15.96 1.23
C LEU A 145 -13.01 15.12 2.52
N MET A 146 -11.90 14.70 3.09
CA MET A 146 -11.81 14.01 4.36
C MET A 146 -11.32 14.96 5.44
N GLU A 147 -11.87 14.78 6.64
CA GLU A 147 -11.40 15.46 7.84
C GLU A 147 -11.20 14.43 8.95
N LEU A 148 -10.01 14.43 9.55
CA LEU A 148 -9.66 13.67 10.74
C LEU A 148 -9.34 14.65 11.88
N ASP A 149 -10.03 14.48 13.00
CA ASP A 149 -9.70 15.10 14.27
C ASP A 149 -8.96 14.08 15.16
N PRO A 150 -7.62 14.18 15.28
CA PRO A 150 -6.83 13.21 16.04
C PRO A 150 -7.01 13.36 17.56
N VAL A 151 -7.50 14.51 18.04
CA VAL A 151 -7.77 14.75 19.47
C VAL A 151 -9.07 14.08 19.86
N GLU A 152 -10.10 14.25 19.03
CA GLU A 152 -11.43 13.68 19.26
C GLU A 152 -11.58 12.24 18.76
N ASN A 153 -10.60 11.71 18.02
CA ASN A 153 -10.66 10.41 17.35
C ASN A 153 -11.87 10.28 16.41
N LYS A 154 -12.18 11.35 15.67
CA LYS A 154 -13.35 11.41 14.77
C LYS A 154 -12.90 11.67 13.34
N ALA A 155 -13.49 10.94 12.41
CA ALA A 155 -13.33 11.17 10.97
C ALA A 155 -14.68 11.47 10.33
N ARG A 156 -14.69 12.32 9.30
CA ARG A 156 -15.87 12.56 8.47
C ARG A 156 -15.53 12.74 7.00
N VAL A 157 -16.45 12.28 6.16
CA VAL A 157 -16.46 12.50 4.71
C VAL A 157 -17.31 13.74 4.43
N ILE A 158 -16.71 14.73 3.79
CA ILE A 158 -17.33 16.00 3.40
C ILE A 158 -17.53 15.95 1.89
N LYS A 159 -18.78 16.04 1.44
CA LYS A 159 -19.12 16.17 0.02
C LYS A 159 -19.04 17.66 -0.37
N PRO A 160 -18.12 18.08 -1.24
CA PRO A 160 -18.06 19.45 -1.73
C PRO A 160 -19.33 19.79 -2.54
N PRO A 161 -19.73 21.07 -2.61
CA PRO A 161 -20.74 21.53 -3.55
C PRO A 161 -20.31 21.25 -5.00
N THR A 162 -21.27 20.88 -5.85
CA THR A 162 -21.11 20.75 -7.31
C THR A 162 -21.56 21.99 -8.03
#